data_AF-A0A7K2MXS0-F1
#
_entry.id   AF-A0A7K2MXS0-F1
#
_cell.length_a   1.000
_cell.length_b   1.000
_cell.length_c   1.000
_cell.angle_alpha   90.00
_cell.angle_beta   90.00
_cell.angle_gamma   90.00
#
_symmetry.space_group_name_H-M   'P 1'
#
loop_
_entity.id
_entity.type
_entity.pdbx_description
1 polymer ?
#
loop_
_entity_poly.entity_id
_entity_poly.type
_entity_poly.pdbx_seq_one_letter_code
_entity_poly.pdbx_strand_id
1 'polypeptide(L)'
;MYVPSYALVSCREPPVSGPSAPSVPPVPPYGPYRQDCPWCGSRRLRARLRGEGPRQGAPHRSPIERCADCRHVFRNPPLAHGTEHPLVRAGVRVRHGLAARAMARHCPEPESWLDVGTGDADFPLTARAHFPYTSFD
;
A
#
# COMPACT_ATOMS: atom_id res chain seq x y z
N MET A 1 -29.57 -65.00 -35.20
CA MET A 1 -29.20 -64.62 -33.83
C MET A 1 -28.05 -63.62 -33.91
N TYR A 2 -28.05 -62.63 -33.01
CA TYR A 2 -27.08 -61.53 -32.85
C TYR A 2 -27.34 -60.23 -33.63
N VAL A 3 -27.93 -59.25 -32.94
CA VAL A 3 -27.97 -57.82 -33.31
C VAL A 3 -26.82 -57.15 -32.54
N PRO A 4 -25.85 -56.46 -33.18
CA PRO A 4 -24.83 -55.74 -32.44
C PRO A 4 -25.41 -54.42 -31.94
N SER A 5 -25.47 -54.29 -30.62
CA SER A 5 -25.80 -53.05 -29.91
C SER A 5 -24.65 -52.05 -30.10
N TYR A 6 -24.87 -50.99 -30.89
CA TYR A 6 -23.95 -49.86 -30.93
C TYR A 6 -24.30 -48.93 -29.75
N ALA A 7 -23.42 -48.93 -28.74
CA ALA A 7 -23.49 -48.01 -27.63
C ALA A 7 -23.32 -46.56 -28.13
N LEU A 8 -24.30 -45.71 -27.83
CA LEU A 8 -24.18 -44.26 -28.03
C LEU A 8 -23.11 -43.71 -27.08
N VAL A 9 -21.96 -43.32 -27.63
CA VAL A 9 -20.93 -42.58 -26.90
C VAL A 9 -21.47 -41.20 -26.60
N SER A 10 -21.93 -41.00 -25.36
CA SER A 10 -22.30 -39.68 -24.84
C SER A 10 -21.03 -38.87 -24.60
N CYS A 11 -20.65 -38.03 -25.58
CA CYS A 11 -19.62 -37.01 -25.40
C CYS A 11 -20.13 -35.94 -24.41
N ARG A 12 -19.91 -36.14 -23.11
CA ARG A 12 -20.01 -35.04 -22.14
C ARG A 12 -18.76 -34.16 -22.32
N GLU A 13 -18.94 -32.96 -22.85
CA GLU A 13 -17.90 -31.93 -22.82
C GLU A 13 -17.52 -31.61 -21.36
N PRO A 14 -16.22 -31.48 -21.04
CA PRO A 14 -15.79 -31.06 -19.72
C PRO A 14 -16.19 -29.60 -19.49
N PRO A 15 -16.55 -29.20 -18.25
CA PRO A 15 -16.86 -27.82 -17.95
C PRO A 15 -15.64 -26.93 -18.22
N VAL A 16 -15.84 -25.89 -19.03
CA VAL A 16 -14.84 -24.83 -19.25
C VAL A 16 -14.59 -24.13 -17.91
N SER A 17 -13.40 -24.29 -17.36
CA SER A 17 -12.94 -23.50 -16.21
C SER A 17 -12.94 -22.03 -16.59
N GLY A 18 -13.80 -21.24 -15.96
CA GLY A 18 -13.76 -19.78 -16.09
C GLY A 18 -12.43 -19.21 -15.59
N PRO A 19 -12.05 -17.99 -16.01
CA PRO A 19 -10.83 -17.35 -15.54
C PRO A 19 -10.87 -17.23 -14.01
N SER A 20 -9.84 -17.74 -13.34
CA SER A 20 -9.68 -17.59 -11.90
C SER A 20 -9.66 -16.10 -11.57
N ALA A 21 -10.47 -15.70 -10.59
CA ALA A 21 -10.37 -14.35 -10.05
C ALA A 21 -8.91 -14.10 -9.63
N PRO A 22 -8.32 -12.92 -9.93
CA PRO A 22 -6.98 -12.61 -9.48
C PRO A 22 -6.93 -12.77 -7.96
N SER A 23 -5.94 -13.52 -7.48
CA SER A 23 -5.77 -13.76 -6.05
C SER A 23 -5.63 -12.41 -5.35
N VAL A 24 -6.56 -12.13 -4.42
CA VAL A 24 -6.42 -10.97 -3.56
C VAL A 24 -5.13 -11.21 -2.76
N PRO A 25 -4.13 -10.32 -2.88
CA PRO A 25 -2.89 -10.48 -2.14
C PRO A 25 -3.20 -10.52 -0.64
N PRO A 26 -2.48 -11.37 0.13
CA PRO A 26 -2.75 -11.54 1.55
C PRO A 26 -2.57 -10.21 2.30
N VAL A 27 -3.38 -9.99 3.32
CA VAL A 27 -3.24 -8.84 4.22
C VAL A 27 -1.84 -8.88 4.84
N PRO A 28 -1.09 -7.77 4.85
CA PRO A 28 0.23 -7.76 5.46
C PRO A 28 0.16 -8.16 6.93
N PRO A 29 1.12 -8.96 7.44
CA PRO A 29 1.15 -9.32 8.84
C PRO A 29 1.28 -8.08 9.71
N TYR A 30 0.66 -8.10 10.88
CA TYR A 30 0.75 -7.03 11.87
C TYR A 30 1.84 -7.34 12.89
N GLY A 31 2.57 -6.31 13.33
CA GLY A 31 3.50 -6.41 14.45
C GLY A 31 2.79 -6.41 15.82
N PRO A 32 3.55 -6.40 16.93
CA PRO A 32 2.98 -6.27 18.28
C PRO A 32 2.44 -4.85 18.54
N TYR A 33 1.43 -4.74 19.40
CA TYR A 33 0.93 -3.43 19.84
C TYR A 33 1.97 -2.68 20.67
N ARG A 34 2.13 -1.40 20.37
CA ARG A 34 2.87 -0.45 21.22
C ARG A 34 1.99 0.04 22.35
N GLN A 35 2.60 0.28 23.52
CA GLN A 35 1.93 0.84 24.70
C GLN A 35 2.23 2.33 24.89
N ASP A 36 3.10 2.89 24.04
CA ASP A 36 3.67 4.23 24.10
C ASP A 36 3.65 4.90 22.72
N CYS A 37 3.51 6.22 22.73
CA CYS A 37 3.57 7.03 21.52
C CYS A 37 4.99 6.99 20.93
N PRO A 38 5.17 6.63 19.65
CA PRO A 38 6.50 6.58 19.04
C PRO A 38 7.15 7.96 18.88
N TRP A 39 6.37 9.03 19.04
CA TRP A 39 6.87 10.41 18.92
C TRP A 39 7.34 11.01 20.25
N CYS A 40 6.57 10.84 21.33
CA CYS A 40 6.85 11.49 22.62
C CYS A 40 6.92 10.55 23.83
N GLY A 41 6.74 9.24 23.65
CA GLY A 41 6.80 8.23 24.73
C GLY A 41 5.58 8.16 25.65
N SER A 42 4.57 9.04 25.49
CA SER A 42 3.36 9.00 26.32
C SER A 42 2.56 7.72 26.14
N ARG A 43 2.02 7.19 27.26
CA ARG A 43 1.10 6.03 27.29
C ARG A 43 -0.37 6.42 27.13
N ARG A 44 -0.70 7.71 27.00
CA ARG A 44 -2.08 8.20 26.90
C ARG A 44 -2.61 8.05 25.47
N LEU A 45 -2.81 6.80 25.03
CA LEU A 45 -3.24 6.45 23.68
C LEU A 45 -4.75 6.25 23.59
N ARG A 46 -5.38 6.82 22.57
CA ARG A 46 -6.82 6.66 22.27
C ARG A 46 -7.01 6.03 20.90
N ALA A 47 -7.72 4.91 20.82
CA ALA A 47 -8.14 4.36 19.53
C ALA A 47 -9.16 5.27 18.87
N ARG A 48 -9.00 5.51 17.57
CA ARG A 48 -10.05 6.12 16.77
C ARG A 48 -11.07 5.04 16.46
N LEU A 49 -12.27 5.09 17.04
CA LEU A 49 -13.34 4.13 16.75
C LEU A 49 -13.49 3.94 15.23
N ARG A 50 -13.41 2.68 14.78
CA ARG A 50 -13.87 2.29 13.44
C ARG A 50 -15.38 2.06 13.50
N GLY A 51 -16.09 2.34 12.41
CA GLY A 51 -17.45 1.82 12.21
C GLY A 51 -17.47 0.28 12.28
N GLU A 52 -18.63 -0.27 12.61
CA GLU A 52 -18.82 -1.69 12.95
C GLU A 52 -18.32 -2.64 11.85
N GLY A 53 -17.56 -3.67 12.24
CA GLY A 53 -17.21 -4.80 11.37
C GLY A 53 -15.72 -5.18 11.39
N PRO A 54 -15.38 -6.39 11.87
CA PRO A 54 -14.09 -6.99 11.57
C PRO A 54 -14.03 -7.35 10.09
N ARG A 55 -13.03 -6.82 9.38
CA ARG A 55 -12.59 -7.41 8.10
C ARG A 55 -11.75 -8.64 8.45
N GLN A 56 -11.87 -9.72 7.68
CA GLN A 56 -11.06 -10.93 7.89
C GLN A 56 -9.57 -10.56 7.96
N GLY A 57 -8.88 -11.01 9.01
CA GLY A 57 -7.47 -10.69 9.28
C GLY A 57 -7.18 -9.31 9.89
N ALA A 58 -8.19 -8.49 10.20
CA ALA A 58 -7.99 -7.17 10.82
C ALA A 58 -7.87 -7.24 12.35
N PRO A 59 -7.10 -6.32 12.97
CA PRO A 59 -7.06 -6.19 14.43
C PRO A 59 -8.46 -5.92 15.02
N HIS A 60 -8.76 -6.51 16.18
CA HIS A 60 -10.00 -6.28 16.94
C HIS A 60 -10.18 -4.81 17.37
N ARG A 61 -9.09 -4.04 17.41
CA ARG A 61 -9.06 -2.60 17.67
C ARG A 61 -8.85 -1.85 16.36
N SER A 62 -9.33 -0.62 16.28
CA SER A 62 -8.94 0.28 15.19
C SER A 62 -7.42 0.31 15.05
N PRO A 63 -6.88 0.12 13.84
CA PRO A 63 -5.44 0.13 13.64
C PRO A 63 -4.86 1.53 13.77
N ILE A 64 -5.67 2.57 13.99
CA ILE A 64 -5.21 3.96 14.10
C ILE A 64 -5.49 4.47 15.52
N GLU A 65 -4.43 4.91 16.18
CA GLU A 65 -4.46 5.51 17.52
C GLU A 65 -3.94 6.95 17.49
N ARG A 66 -4.37 7.74 18.46
CA ARG A 66 -3.92 9.12 18.67
C ARG A 66 -3.38 9.27 20.09
N CYS A 67 -2.20 9.87 20.23
CA CYS A 67 -1.68 10.29 21.52
C CYS A 67 -2.46 11.50 22.07
N ALA A 68 -2.84 11.47 23.35
CA ALA A 68 -3.54 12.59 23.99
C ALA A 68 -2.62 13.81 24.23
N ASP A 69 -1.31 13.59 24.40
CA ASP A 69 -0.36 14.65 24.76
C ASP A 69 0.19 15.38 23.53
N CYS A 70 0.83 14.66 22.59
CA CYS A 70 1.41 15.28 21.39
C CYS A 70 0.47 15.27 20.17
N ARG A 71 -0.72 14.65 20.29
CA ARG A 71 -1.70 14.50 19.20
C ARG A 71 -1.24 13.68 18.00
N HIS A 72 -0.05 13.06 18.04
CA HIS A 72 0.45 12.20 16.97
C HIS A 72 -0.55 11.06 16.69
N VAL A 73 -0.89 10.88 15.41
CA VAL A 73 -1.80 9.84 14.92
C VAL A 73 -0.95 8.82 14.17
N PHE A 74 -1.02 7.57 14.59
CA PHE A 74 -0.16 6.52 14.04
C PHE A 74 -0.91 5.19 13.98
N ARG A 75 -0.35 4.26 13.20
CA ARG A 75 -0.87 2.91 13.12
C ARG A 75 -0.37 2.07 14.30
N ASN A 76 -1.28 1.44 15.04
CA ASN A 76 -0.98 0.55 16.16
C ASN A 76 -1.93 -0.67 16.10
N PRO A 77 -1.42 -1.89 15.84
CA PRO A 77 -0.01 -2.25 15.74
C PRO A 77 0.60 -1.81 14.39
N PRO A 78 1.93 -1.59 14.32
CA PRO A 78 2.59 -1.31 13.05
C PRO A 78 2.37 -2.46 12.07
N LEU A 79 2.33 -2.16 10.78
CA LEU A 79 2.45 -3.23 9.78
C LEU A 79 3.85 -3.84 9.94
N ALA A 80 3.94 -5.16 9.83
CA ALA A 80 5.24 -5.78 9.68
C ALA A 80 5.91 -5.19 8.44
N HIS A 81 7.24 -5.03 8.50
CA HIS A 81 8.01 -4.69 7.31
C HIS A 81 7.76 -5.77 6.26
N GLY A 82 7.23 -5.36 5.12
CA GLY A 82 6.91 -6.23 4.00
C GLY A 82 7.02 -5.43 2.71
N THR A 83 7.28 -6.13 1.60
CA THR A 83 7.39 -5.52 0.27
C THR A 83 6.16 -4.67 -0.03
N GLU A 84 6.37 -3.45 -0.53
CA GLU A 84 5.29 -2.52 -0.83
C GLU A 84 4.25 -3.12 -1.79
N HIS A 85 2.98 -2.79 -1.56
CA HIS A 85 1.87 -3.38 -2.30
C HIS A 85 1.69 -2.70 -3.69
N PRO A 86 1.70 -3.45 -4.82
CA PRO A 86 1.74 -2.88 -6.18
C PRO A 86 0.57 -1.99 -6.65
N LEU A 87 -0.50 -1.80 -5.85
CA LEU A 87 -1.77 -1.22 -6.32
C LEU A 87 -1.87 0.31 -6.18
N VAL A 88 -0.84 1.00 -5.69
CA VAL A 88 -0.92 2.44 -5.38
C VAL A 88 -0.33 3.31 -6.51
N ARG A 89 -0.75 3.17 -7.77
CA ARG A 89 -0.30 4.13 -8.82
C ARG A 89 -1.39 4.52 -9.83
N ALA A 90 -2.16 5.54 -9.46
CA ALA A 90 -2.70 6.52 -10.41
C ALA A 90 -2.61 7.93 -9.79
N GLY A 91 -2.06 8.90 -10.53
CA GLY A 91 -1.92 10.31 -10.11
C GLY A 91 -0.57 10.70 -9.45
N VAL A 92 0.40 9.78 -9.38
CA VAL A 92 1.69 10.02 -8.70
C VAL A 92 2.57 11.05 -9.42
N ARG A 93 2.70 10.96 -10.76
CA ARG A 93 3.51 11.91 -11.55
C ARG A 93 3.06 13.37 -11.45
N VAL A 94 1.75 13.64 -11.49
CA VAL A 94 1.21 15.00 -11.36
C VAL A 94 1.56 15.58 -9.99
N ARG A 95 1.43 14.77 -8.93
CA ARG A 95 1.83 15.18 -7.58
C ARG A 95 3.33 15.46 -7.48
N HIS A 96 4.18 14.64 -8.10
CA HIS A 96 5.62 14.87 -8.15
C HIS A 96 5.98 16.19 -8.82
N GLY A 97 5.37 16.49 -9.97
CA GLY A 97 5.59 17.78 -10.65
C GLY A 97 5.13 18.98 -9.82
N LEU A 98 3.97 18.87 -9.15
CA LEU A 98 3.48 19.93 -8.25
C LEU A 98 4.42 20.13 -7.04
N ALA A 99 4.94 19.05 -6.47
CA ALA A 99 5.89 19.11 -5.36
C ALA A 99 7.23 19.76 -5.78
N ALA A 100 7.80 19.33 -6.91
CA ALA A 100 9.03 19.92 -7.47
C ALA A 100 8.85 21.42 -7.75
N ARG A 101 7.73 21.81 -8.38
CA ARG A 101 7.41 23.22 -8.64
C ARG A 101 7.21 24.04 -7.36
N ALA A 102 6.64 23.46 -6.31
CA ALA A 102 6.51 24.13 -5.03
C ALA A 102 7.90 24.38 -4.42
N MET A 103 8.80 23.39 -4.47
CA MET A 103 10.16 23.53 -3.96
C MET A 103 11.00 24.55 -4.74
N ALA A 104 10.85 24.63 -6.07
CA ALA A 104 11.57 25.60 -6.89
C ALA A 104 11.28 27.06 -6.48
N ARG A 105 10.14 27.33 -5.84
CA ARG A 105 9.81 28.66 -5.31
C ARG A 105 10.59 29.02 -4.04
N HIS A 106 11.08 28.02 -3.31
CA HIS A 106 11.77 28.19 -2.04
C HIS A 106 13.29 27.99 -2.16
N CYS A 107 13.71 27.04 -2.99
CA CYS A 107 15.11 26.74 -3.30
C CYS A 107 15.18 26.45 -4.82
N PRO A 108 15.53 27.45 -5.64
CA PRO A 108 15.44 27.34 -7.09
C PRO A 108 16.52 26.44 -7.70
N GLU A 109 17.70 26.34 -7.06
CA GLU A 109 18.86 25.63 -7.59
C GLU A 109 19.56 24.81 -6.48
N PRO A 110 18.91 23.76 -5.93
CA PRO A 110 19.57 22.88 -4.97
C PRO A 110 20.67 22.08 -5.68
N GLU A 111 21.89 22.05 -5.15
CA GLU A 111 22.96 21.22 -5.73
C GLU A 111 22.71 19.72 -5.49
N SER A 112 22.09 19.38 -4.35
CA SER A 112 21.83 17.99 -3.94
C SER A 112 20.44 17.82 -3.34
N TRP A 113 19.83 16.65 -3.56
CA TRP A 113 18.53 16.26 -3.06
C TRP A 113 18.54 14.81 -2.59
N LEU A 114 18.19 14.56 -1.32
CA LEU A 114 18.04 13.22 -0.75
C LEU A 114 16.57 12.78 -0.76
N ASP A 115 16.23 11.72 -1.49
CA ASP A 115 14.88 11.16 -1.59
C ASP A 115 14.73 9.86 -0.78
N VAL A 116 14.34 10.00 0.49
CA VAL A 116 14.15 8.85 1.38
C VAL A 116 12.90 8.07 0.99
N GLY A 117 13.10 6.83 0.55
CA GLY A 117 12.02 5.94 0.11
C GLY A 117 11.64 6.13 -1.36
N THR A 118 12.60 6.47 -2.22
CA THR A 118 12.39 6.80 -3.65
C THR A 118 11.64 5.73 -4.46
N GLY A 119 11.66 4.47 -4.01
CA GLY A 119 11.06 3.35 -4.72
C GLY A 119 11.66 3.22 -6.13
N ASP A 120 10.82 3.33 -7.16
CA ASP A 120 11.25 3.26 -8.58
C ASP A 120 11.82 4.58 -9.12
N ALA A 121 12.16 5.54 -8.25
CA ALA A 121 12.70 6.84 -8.60
C ALA A 121 11.75 7.72 -9.46
N ASP A 122 10.43 7.49 -9.37
CA ASP A 122 9.42 8.28 -10.11
C ASP A 122 9.46 9.78 -9.75
N PHE A 123 9.84 10.14 -8.52
CA PHE A 123 9.97 11.54 -8.11
C PHE A 123 11.24 12.18 -8.71
N PRO A 124 12.46 11.68 -8.49
CA PRO A 124 13.67 12.21 -9.13
C PRO A 124 13.55 12.33 -10.64
N LEU A 125 13.00 11.30 -11.32
CA LEU A 125 12.76 11.33 -12.76
C LEU A 125 11.87 12.51 -13.19
N THR A 126 10.84 12.83 -12.42
CA THR A 126 9.95 13.97 -12.68
C THR A 126 10.61 15.30 -12.32
N ALA A 127 11.35 15.35 -11.20
CA ALA A 127 11.93 16.57 -10.65
C ALA A 127 13.09 17.14 -11.48
N ARG A 128 13.82 16.30 -12.25
CA ARG A 128 14.90 16.74 -13.15
C ARG A 128 14.47 17.76 -14.20
N ALA A 129 13.18 17.79 -14.57
CA ALA A 129 12.66 18.83 -15.47
C ALA A 129 12.64 20.23 -14.84
N HIS A 130 12.63 20.31 -13.51
CA HIS A 130 12.66 21.56 -12.75
C HIS A 130 14.07 21.88 -12.23
N PHE A 131 14.88 20.86 -11.96
CA PHE A 131 16.22 21.00 -11.41
C PHE A 131 17.24 20.18 -12.22
N PRO A 132 17.66 20.68 -13.40
CA PRO A 132 18.46 19.90 -14.35
C PRO A 132 19.88 19.59 -13.85
N TYR A 133 20.40 20.38 -12.91
CA TYR A 133 21.76 20.25 -12.38
C TYR A 133 21.84 19.64 -10.99
N THR A 134 20.70 19.29 -10.39
CA THR A 134 20.65 18.69 -9.05
C THR A 134 21.06 17.22 -9.08
N SER A 135 21.95 16.83 -8.16
CA SER A 135 22.18 15.43 -7.83
C SER A 135 21.04 14.89 -6.98
N PHE A 136 20.48 13.75 -7.35
CA PHE A 136 19.45 13.06 -6.57
C PHE A 136 20.02 11.77 -5.99
N ASP A 137 19.99 11.66 -4.66
CA ASP A 137 20.49 10.53 -3.87
C ASP A 137 19.38 9.79 -3.12
#